data_AF-A0A381T202-F1
#
_entry.id   AF-A0A381T202-F1
#
_cell.length_a   1.000
_cell.length_b   1.000
_cell.length_c   1.000
_cell.angle_alpha   90.00
_cell.angle_beta   90.00
_cell.angle_gamma   90.00
#
_symmetry.space_group_name_H-M   'P 1'
#
loop_
_entity.id
_entity.type
_entity.pdbx_description
1 polymer ?
#
loop_
_entity_poly.entity_id
_entity_poly.type
_entity_poly.pdbx_seq_one_letter_code
_entity_poly.pdbx_strand_id
1 'polypeptide(L)' 'MAPLPTEPEQFLLGDDVPMFRAAVLEPPDTLTLTCGRCEVTWRGRPAAPCWSCGAEGRRPSGTVLVVE' A
#
# COMPACT_ATOMS: atom_id res chain seq x y z
N MET A 1 27.87 -5.84 44.99
CA MET A 1 26.64 -6.46 45.56
C MET A 1 25.92 -5.34 46.30
N ALA A 2 24.75 -4.82 45.91
CA ALA A 2 23.61 -5.22 45.06
C ALA A 2 22.95 -3.92 44.49
N PRO A 3 21.82 -3.91 43.73
CA PRO A 3 20.96 -4.99 43.23
C PRO A 3 20.72 -4.97 41.70
N LEU A 4 20.01 -6.02 41.23
CA LEU A 4 19.59 -6.30 39.85
C LEU A 4 18.71 -5.17 39.26
N PRO A 5 18.71 -4.97 37.93
CA PRO A 5 17.74 -4.08 37.30
C PRO A 5 16.34 -4.65 37.50
N THR A 6 15.52 -3.88 38.21
CA THR A 6 14.09 -4.07 38.43
C THR A 6 13.40 -4.28 37.09
N GLU A 7 12.67 -5.38 36.98
CA GLU A 7 11.85 -5.72 35.82
C GLU A 7 10.98 -4.52 35.41
N PRO A 8 10.80 -4.24 34.10
CA PRO A 8 9.67 -3.45 33.67
C PRO A 8 8.43 -4.33 33.84
N GLU A 9 7.82 -4.16 35.01
CA GLU A 9 6.45 -4.47 35.28
C GLU A 9 5.56 -3.95 34.13
N GLN A 10 4.90 -4.90 33.45
CA GLN A 10 3.53 -4.79 32.92
C GLN A 10 3.26 -3.65 31.93
N PHE A 11 3.64 -3.87 30.66
CA PHE A 11 2.83 -3.35 29.55
C PHE A 11 1.83 -4.42 29.13
N LEU A 12 0.66 -4.30 29.76
CA LEU A 12 -0.66 -4.81 29.39
C LEU A 12 -0.73 -5.50 28.03
N LEU A 13 -1.06 -6.81 28.07
CA LEU A 13 -1.80 -7.48 27.01
C LEU A 13 -3.05 -6.63 26.71
N GLY A 14 -3.01 -5.88 25.62
CA GLY A 14 -4.05 -4.92 25.31
C GLY A 14 -3.96 -4.46 23.88
N ASP A 15 -3.86 -5.41 22.95
CA ASP A 15 -4.35 -5.18 21.60
C ASP A 15 -4.69 -6.55 21.01
N ASP A 16 -5.81 -7.11 21.48
CA ASP A 16 -6.67 -7.85 20.55
C ASP A 16 -7.16 -6.80 19.54
N VAL A 17 -6.26 -6.36 18.65
CA VAL A 17 -6.68 -5.81 17.38
C VAL A 17 -7.40 -6.98 16.78
N PRO A 18 -8.74 -6.90 16.62
CA PRO A 18 -9.37 -7.90 15.81
C PRO A 18 -8.64 -7.75 14.49
N MET A 19 -7.88 -8.78 14.12
CA MET A 19 -7.38 -8.99 12.78
C MET A 19 -8.61 -9.25 11.90
N PHE A 20 -9.63 -8.38 11.94
CA PHE A 20 -10.15 -7.74 10.75
C PHE A 20 -8.92 -7.53 9.85
N ARG A 21 -8.55 -8.56 9.08
CA ARG A 21 -9.16 -8.80 7.78
C ARG A 21 -10.18 -7.68 7.50
N ALA A 22 -9.70 -6.45 7.45
CA ALA A 22 -9.70 -5.74 6.21
C ALA A 22 -9.29 -6.79 5.17
N ALA A 23 -10.27 -7.58 4.72
CA ALA A 23 -10.61 -7.55 3.33
C ALA A 23 -10.44 -6.08 2.98
N VAL A 24 -9.22 -5.74 2.58
CA VAL A 24 -8.93 -4.50 1.91
C VAL A 24 -9.98 -4.59 0.83
N LEU A 25 -11.09 -3.87 1.02
CA LEU A 25 -11.99 -3.54 -0.05
C LEU A 25 -11.10 -2.65 -0.89
N GLU A 26 -10.19 -3.29 -1.62
CA GLU A 26 -9.35 -2.68 -2.61
C GLU A 26 -10.35 -1.91 -3.44
N PRO A 27 -10.22 -0.58 -3.57
CA PRO A 27 -11.00 0.08 -4.59
C PRO A 27 -10.68 -0.70 -5.88
N PRO A 28 -11.66 -1.32 -6.54
CA PRO A 28 -11.43 -2.16 -7.73
C PRO A 28 -10.85 -1.35 -8.92
N ASP A 29 -10.62 -0.06 -8.71
CA ASP A 29 -10.09 0.93 -9.63
C ASP A 29 -8.55 0.99 -9.70
N THR A 30 -7.80 0.15 -8.99
CA THR A 30 -6.35 0.11 -9.22
C THR A 30 -6.05 -0.57 -10.54
N LEU A 31 -5.29 0.12 -11.39
CA LEU A 31 -4.97 -0.31 -12.74
C LEU A 31 -3.48 -0.09 -13.03
N THR A 32 -2.97 -0.82 -14.01
CA THR A 32 -1.58 -0.69 -14.43
C THR A 32 -1.39 0.63 -15.19
N LEU A 33 -0.45 1.43 -14.73
CA LEU A 33 -0.01 2.68 -15.34
C LEU A 33 1.46 2.60 -15.71
N THR A 34 1.83 3.28 -16.79
CA THR A 34 3.19 3.41 -17.29
C THR A 34 3.51 4.88 -17.56
N CYS A 35 4.71 5.32 -17.19
CA CYS A 35 5.19 6.67 -17.48
C CYS A 35 6.00 6.64 -18.78
N GLY A 36 5.59 7.42 -19.78
CA GLY A 36 6.35 7.54 -21.03
C GLY A 36 7.70 8.28 -20.91
N ARG A 37 7.98 8.93 -19.77
CA ARG A 37 9.25 9.65 -19.52
C ARG A 37 10.27 8.82 -18.74
N CYS A 38 9.82 8.12 -17.69
CA CYS A 38 10.70 7.29 -16.86
C CYS A 38 10.66 5.80 -17.24
N GLU A 39 9.74 5.41 -18.12
CA GLU A 39 9.50 4.01 -18.53
C GLU A 39 9.14 3.07 -17.36
N VAL A 40 8.82 3.63 -16.19
CA VAL A 40 8.38 2.86 -15.01
C VAL A 40 6.91 2.48 -15.13
N THR A 41 6.58 1.31 -14.61
CA THR A 41 5.21 0.78 -14.54
C THR A 41 4.81 0.57 -13.09
N TRP A 42 3.60 0.97 -12.70
CA TRP A 42 3.07 0.85 -11.34
C TRP A 42 1.56 0.57 -11.33
N ARG A 43 1.05 0.11 -10.18
CA ARG A 43 -0.39 0.01 -9.93
C ARG A 43 -0.87 1.26 -9.21
N GLY A 44 -1.92 1.88 -9.71
CA GLY A 44 -2.47 3.10 -9.12
C GLY A 44 -3.87 3.40 -9.63
N ARG A 45 -4.45 4.48 -9.11
CA ARG A 45 -5.75 4.99 -9.60
C ARG A 45 -5.61 5.53 -11.04
N PRO A 46 -6.69 5.60 -11.83
CA PRO A 46 -6.66 6.28 -13.12
C PRO A 46 -6.08 7.69 -12.98
N ALA A 47 -5.22 8.09 -13.93
CA ALA A 47 -4.53 9.37 -13.94
C ALA A 47 -3.63 9.67 -12.72
N ALA A 48 -3.26 8.65 -11.92
CA ALA A 48 -2.27 8.84 -10.86
C ALA A 48 -0.92 9.30 -11.47
N PRO A 49 -0.25 10.29 -10.85
CA PRO A 49 1.06 10.75 -11.32
C PRO A 49 2.13 9.68 -11.10
N CYS A 50 3.16 9.73 -11.94
CA CYS A 50 4.35 8.92 -11.79
C CYS A 50 5.05 9.25 -10.47
N TRP A 51 5.26 8.24 -9.63
CA TRP A 51 5.94 8.42 -8.34
C TRP A 51 7.41 8.87 -8.49
N SER A 52 8.01 8.62 -9.66
CA SER A 52 9.40 8.98 -9.95
C SER A 52 9.56 10.43 -10.45
N CYS A 53 8.70 10.92 -11.35
CA CYS A 53 8.88 12.23 -11.99
C CYS A 53 7.66 13.15 -11.97
N GLY A 54 6.54 12.70 -11.39
CA GLY A 54 5.29 13.46 -11.31
C GLY A 54 4.51 13.58 -12.62
N ALA A 55 5.02 13.08 -13.75
CA ALA A 55 4.30 13.10 -15.02
C ALA A 55 3.05 12.22 -15.00
N GLU A 56 2.06 12.52 -15.84
CA GLU A 56 0.81 11.73 -15.96
C GLU A 56 1.11 10.25 -16.28
N GLY A 57 0.57 9.35 -15.46
CA GLY A 57 0.58 7.92 -15.74
C GLY A 57 -0.41 7.59 -16.85
N ARG A 58 0.08 6.94 -17.91
CA ARG A 58 -0.75 6.45 -19.01
C ARG A 58 -1.06 4.97 -18.82
N ARG A 59 -2.24 4.55 -19.27
CA ARG A 59 -2.58 3.12 -19.29
C ARG A 59 -1.87 2.48 -20.48
N PRO A 60 -1.18 1.34 -20.31
CA PRO A 60 -0.60 0.64 -21.45
C PRO A 60 -1.71 0.17 -22.39
N SER A 61 -1.52 0.43 -23.67
CA SER A 61 -2.44 0.01 -24.75
C SER A 61 -2.61 -1.51 -24.71
N GLY A 62 -3.86 -1.97 -24.57
CA GLY A 62 -4.20 -3.40 -24.45
C GLY A 62 -4.66 -3.84 -23.05
N THR A 63 -4.68 -2.94 -22.07
CA THR A 63 -5.24 -3.24 -20.74
C THR A 63 -6.77 -3.13 -20.78
N VAL A 64 -7.48 -4.25 -20.69
CA VAL A 64 -8.95 -4.28 -20.53
C VAL A 64 -9.29 -4.27 -19.04
N LEU A 65 -10.18 -3.36 -18.63
CA LEU A 65 -10.82 -3.47 -17.32
C LEU A 65 -11.81 -4.62 -17.39
N VAL A 66 -11.53 -5.71 -16.68
CA VAL A 66 -12.53 -6.75 -16.41
C VAL A 66 -13.26 -6.31 -15.16
N VAL A 67 -14.49 -5.83 -15.33
CA VAL A 67 -15.43 -5.65 -14.22
C VAL A 67 -16.08 -7.01 -14.00
N GLU A 68 -15.81 -7.65 -12.86
CA GLU A 68 -16.52 -8.86 -12.41
C GLU A 68 -17.90 -8.51 -11.86
#